data_AF-A0A533T2R3-F1
#
_entry.id   AF-A0A533T2R3-F1
#
_cell.length_a   1.000
_cell.length_b   1.000
_cell.length_c   1.000
_cell.angle_alpha   90.00
_cell.angle_beta   90.00
_cell.angle_gamma   90.00
#
_symmetry.space_group_name_H-M   'P 1'
#
loop_
_entity.id
_entity.type
_entity.pdbx_description
1 polymer ?
#
loop_
_entity_poly.entity_id
_entity_poly.type
_entity_poly.pdbx_seq_one_letter_code
_entity_poly.pdbx_strand_id
1 'polypeptide(L)'
;MPIYGTYENEAMRFREEIKKKFKTQIALCKAIGAKDGSYVTGYVTGKNRIGNILREKLEAVGIDVNYILYGKKKPDVEGATSGSSKEVSTMLFECTELIFQLQNTVIDMSRELVEVNQLLDSIRKNLNQ
;
A
#
# COMPACT_ATOMS: atom_id res chain seq x y z
N MET A 1 -10.21 -6.86 -20.78
CA MET A 1 -8.96 -6.08 -20.90
C MET A 1 -7.78 -6.97 -20.54
N PRO A 2 -6.67 -6.94 -21.30
CA PRO A 2 -5.43 -7.62 -20.89
C PRO A 2 -4.84 -6.98 -19.60
N ILE A 3 -3.94 -7.70 -18.93
CA ILE A 3 -3.12 -7.18 -17.81
C ILE A 3 -1.72 -6.97 -18.39
N TYR A 4 -1.11 -5.81 -18.16
CA TYR A 4 0.17 -5.46 -18.81
C TYR A 4 1.02 -4.49 -17.97
N GLY A 5 0.70 -4.31 -16.69
CA GLY A 5 1.44 -3.40 -15.80
C GLY A 5 2.28 -4.12 -14.75
N THR A 6 3.14 -3.36 -14.06
CA THR A 6 4.08 -3.83 -13.04
C THR A 6 3.43 -4.62 -11.89
N TYR A 7 2.13 -4.43 -11.64
CA TYR A 7 1.36 -5.07 -10.58
C TYR A 7 0.44 -6.20 -11.08
N GLU A 8 0.94 -7.05 -11.98
CA GLU A 8 0.16 -8.10 -12.65
C GLU A 8 -0.57 -9.04 -11.67
N ASN A 9 0.15 -9.55 -10.67
CA ASN A 9 -0.43 -10.46 -9.67
C ASN A 9 -1.50 -9.79 -8.80
N GLU A 10 -1.35 -8.51 -8.48
CA GLU A 10 -2.35 -7.73 -7.72
C GLU A 10 -3.59 -7.50 -8.60
N ALA A 11 -3.41 -7.17 -9.87
CA ALA A 11 -4.49 -6.95 -10.82
C ALA A 11 -5.30 -8.22 -11.08
N MET A 12 -4.66 -9.40 -11.15
CA MET A 12 -5.36 -10.68 -11.26
C MET A 12 -6.26 -10.92 -10.06
N ARG A 13 -5.72 -10.82 -8.84
CA ARG A 13 -6.48 -11.00 -7.59
C ARG A 13 -7.60 -9.98 -7.45
N PHE A 14 -7.36 -8.73 -7.85
CA PHE A 14 -8.38 -7.68 -7.81
C PHE A 14 -9.54 -7.99 -8.76
N ARG A 15 -9.25 -8.47 -9.98
CA ARG A 15 -10.29 -8.90 -10.92
C ARG A 15 -11.12 -10.06 -10.40
N GLU A 16 -10.49 -11.03 -9.76
CA GLU A 16 -11.19 -12.16 -9.16
C GLU A 16 -12.16 -11.71 -8.07
N GLU A 17 -11.72 -10.82 -7.17
CA GLU A 17 -12.58 -10.25 -6.13
C GLU A 17 -13.73 -9.43 -6.71
N ILE A 18 -13.47 -8.60 -7.73
CA ILE A 18 -14.52 -7.85 -8.44
C ILE A 18 -15.54 -8.82 -9.04
N LYS A 19 -15.08 -9.88 -9.72
CA LYS A 19 -15.96 -10.85 -10.36
C LYS A 19 -16.78 -11.63 -9.34
N LYS A 20 -16.18 -11.99 -8.20
CA LYS A 20 -16.83 -12.76 -7.13
C LYS A 20 -17.90 -11.96 -6.40
N LYS A 21 -17.62 -10.71 -6.02
CA LYS A 21 -18.52 -9.91 -5.17
C LYS A 21 -19.43 -8.96 -5.94
N PHE A 22 -18.93 -8.34 -7.01
CA PHE A 22 -19.63 -7.27 -7.73
C PHE A 22 -20.00 -7.62 -9.18
N LYS A 23 -19.50 -8.74 -9.70
CA LYS A 23 -19.63 -9.22 -11.09
C LYS A 23 -18.94 -8.34 -12.14
N THR A 24 -19.02 -7.01 -12.01
CA THR A 24 -18.49 -6.03 -12.98
C THR A 24 -17.76 -4.88 -12.29
N GLN A 25 -16.81 -4.26 -13.01
CA GLN A 25 -16.08 -3.07 -12.52
C GLN A 25 -17.02 -1.88 -12.28
N ILE A 26 -18.06 -1.73 -13.10
CA ILE A 26 -19.04 -0.65 -12.97
C ILE A 26 -19.83 -0.80 -11.65
N ALA A 27 -20.23 -2.03 -11.30
CA ALA A 27 -20.92 -2.30 -10.05
C ALA A 27 -20.04 -2.00 -8.83
N LEU A 28 -18.76 -2.35 -8.89
CA LEU A 28 -17.80 -1.93 -7.86
C LEU A 28 -17.70 -0.41 -7.77
N CYS A 29 -17.51 0.29 -8.89
CA CYS A 29 -17.41 1.76 -8.89
C CYS A 29 -18.64 2.42 -8.27
N LYS A 30 -19.85 1.92 -8.56
CA LYS A 30 -21.07 2.40 -7.93
C LYS A 30 -21.07 2.15 -6.41
N ALA A 31 -20.62 0.98 -5.96
CA ALA A 31 -20.57 0.64 -4.54
C ALA A 31 -19.60 1.54 -3.75
N ILE A 32 -18.47 1.93 -4.36
CA ILE A 32 -17.47 2.81 -3.73
C ILE A 32 -17.72 4.32 -3.96
N GLY A 33 -18.87 4.68 -4.54
CA GLY A 33 -19.24 6.08 -4.82
C GLY A 33 -18.39 6.74 -5.91
N ALA A 34 -17.79 5.98 -6.81
CA ALA A 34 -17.05 6.50 -7.96
C ALA A 34 -17.98 6.73 -9.16
N LYS A 35 -17.72 7.82 -9.91
CA LYS A 35 -18.55 8.23 -11.05
C LYS A 35 -18.58 7.22 -12.20
N ASP A 36 -17.46 6.53 -12.47
CA ASP A 36 -17.35 5.63 -13.62
C ASP A 36 -16.27 4.54 -13.46
N GLY A 37 -16.34 3.49 -14.28
CA GLY A 37 -15.42 2.34 -14.33
C GLY A 37 -13.95 2.69 -14.60
N SER A 38 -13.71 3.88 -15.16
CA SER A 38 -12.36 4.43 -15.37
C SER A 38 -11.58 4.58 -14.06
N TYR A 39 -12.26 4.83 -12.94
CA TYR A 39 -11.62 5.03 -11.63
C TYR A 39 -10.79 3.81 -11.18
N VAL A 40 -11.28 2.60 -11.45
CA VAL A 40 -10.58 1.36 -11.05
C VAL A 40 -9.75 0.75 -12.18
N THR A 41 -9.86 1.27 -13.41
CA THR A 41 -9.25 0.67 -14.61
C THR A 41 -7.73 0.52 -14.48
N GLY A 42 -7.03 1.53 -13.96
CA GLY A 42 -5.56 1.48 -13.78
C GLY A 42 -5.08 0.39 -12.81
N TYR A 43 -5.90 0.02 -11.83
CA TYR A 43 -5.59 -1.04 -10.86
C TYR A 43 -5.94 -2.41 -11.43
N VAL A 44 -7.05 -2.48 -12.17
CA VAL A 44 -7.50 -3.69 -12.86
C VAL A 44 -6.58 -4.09 -14.02
N THR A 45 -5.85 -3.16 -14.63
CA THR A 45 -4.83 -3.45 -15.66
C THR A 45 -3.42 -3.64 -15.10
N GLY A 46 -3.22 -3.43 -13.79
CA GLY A 46 -1.94 -3.57 -13.11
C GLY A 46 -0.98 -2.39 -13.32
N LYS A 47 -1.46 -1.27 -13.87
CA LYS A 47 -0.68 -0.04 -14.07
C LYS A 47 -0.41 0.69 -12.75
N ASN A 48 -1.36 0.65 -11.83
CA ASN A 48 -1.29 1.33 -10.54
C ASN A 48 -1.46 0.35 -9.37
N ARG A 49 -0.78 0.63 -8.27
CA ARG A 49 -0.96 -0.06 -6.98
C ARG A 49 -2.07 0.59 -6.16
N ILE A 50 -2.85 -0.21 -5.44
CA ILE A 50 -3.93 0.29 -4.57
C ILE A 50 -3.33 1.09 -3.41
N GLY A 51 -3.65 2.39 -3.35
CA GLY A 51 -3.25 3.29 -2.27
C GLY A 51 -4.31 3.43 -1.16
N ASN A 52 -3.99 4.17 -0.10
CA ASN A 52 -4.81 4.27 1.13
C ASN A 52 -6.26 4.71 0.89
N ILE A 53 -6.49 5.74 0.07
CA ILE A 53 -7.85 6.25 -0.22
C ILE A 53 -8.71 5.18 -0.90
N LEU A 54 -8.14 4.45 -1.87
CA LEU A 54 -8.87 3.38 -2.54
C LEU A 54 -9.04 2.18 -1.62
N ARG A 55 -8.04 1.88 -0.78
CA ARG A 55 -8.09 0.81 0.21
C ARG A 55 -9.29 0.98 1.14
N GLU A 56 -9.46 2.15 1.76
CA GLU A 56 -10.57 2.41 2.69
C GLU A 56 -11.93 2.21 2.01
N LYS A 57 -12.07 2.72 0.77
CA LYS A 57 -13.31 2.56 0.00
C LYS A 57 -13.59 1.11 -0.37
N LEU A 58 -12.56 0.35 -0.75
CA LEU A 58 -12.68 -1.08 -1.08
C LEU A 58 -13.00 -1.92 0.16
N GLU A 59 -12.35 -1.65 1.29
CA GLU A 59 -12.62 -2.33 2.56
C GLU A 59 -14.03 -2.01 3.07
N ALA A 60 -14.53 -0.78 2.90
CA ALA A 60 -15.89 -0.39 3.26
C ALA A 60 -16.97 -1.16 2.48
N VAL A 61 -16.67 -1.60 1.25
CA VAL A 61 -17.57 -2.46 0.45
C VAL A 61 -17.25 -3.95 0.61
N GLY A 62 -16.39 -4.31 1.57
CA GLY A 62 -16.08 -5.70 1.92
C GLY A 62 -15.04 -6.37 1.03
N ILE A 63 -14.24 -5.63 0.26
CA ILE A 63 -13.09 -6.19 -0.48
C ILE A 63 -11.88 -6.31 0.45
N ASP A 64 -11.23 -7.48 0.45
CA ASP A 64 -10.00 -7.71 1.20
C ASP A 64 -8.79 -7.19 0.41
N VAL A 65 -8.43 -5.93 0.66
CA VAL A 65 -7.29 -5.28 -0.02
C VAL A 65 -5.97 -5.92 0.38
N ASN A 66 -5.86 -6.48 1.59
CA ASN A 66 -4.65 -7.20 2.00
C ASN A 66 -4.46 -8.49 1.19
N TYR A 67 -5.54 -9.21 0.90
CA TYR A 67 -5.49 -10.34 -0.01
C TYR A 67 -5.03 -9.93 -1.42
N ILE A 68 -5.57 -8.82 -1.94
CA ILE A 68 -5.21 -8.31 -3.27
C ILE A 68 -3.72 -7.95 -3.36
N LEU A 69 -3.17 -7.29 -2.33
CA LEU A 69 -1.77 -6.87 -2.33
C LEU A 69 -0.83 -8.04 -2.03
N TYR A 70 -1.08 -8.80 -0.97
CA TYR A 70 -0.12 -9.75 -0.40
C TYR A 70 -0.48 -11.23 -0.58
N GLY A 71 -1.71 -11.54 -0.97
CA GLY A 71 -2.11 -12.89 -1.39
C GLY A 71 -2.52 -13.78 -0.23
N LYS A 72 -2.41 -13.24 0.99
CA LYS A 72 -2.90 -13.85 2.21
C LYS A 72 -4.37 -13.45 2.38
N LYS A 73 -5.29 -14.40 2.15
CA LYS A 73 -6.70 -14.20 2.49
C LYS A 73 -6.80 -13.97 4.00
N LYS A 74 -7.56 -12.97 4.44
CA LYS A 74 -8.06 -12.99 5.82
C LYS A 74 -8.77 -14.35 6.01
N PRO A 75 -8.49 -15.10 7.09
CA PRO A 75 -9.26 -16.30 7.38
C PRO A 75 -10.73 -15.91 7.44
N ASP A 76 -11.57 -16.62 6.68
CA ASP A 76 -13.00 -16.35 6.58
C ASP A 76 -13.60 -16.23 7.99
N VAL A 77 -14.38 -15.17 8.20
CA VAL A 77 -15.00 -14.85 9.48
C VAL A 77 -16.22 -15.74 9.68
N GLU A 78 -16.00 -17.04 9.89
CA GLU A 78 -16.97 -17.96 10.46
C GLU A 78 -16.26 -18.86 11.47
N GLY A 79 -16.17 -18.38 12.71
CA GLY A 79 -15.90 -19.19 13.89
C GLY A 79 -14.42 -19.45 14.23
N ALA A 80 -13.76 -18.52 14.92
CA ALA A 80 -12.87 -18.82 16.04
C ALA A 80 -12.33 -17.53 16.69
N THR A 81 -12.69 -17.36 17.97
CA THR A 81 -11.94 -16.66 19.04
C THR A 81 -11.44 -15.23 18.78
N SER A 82 -12.27 -14.28 19.22
CA SER A 82 -11.84 -13.02 19.82
C SER A 82 -10.72 -13.26 20.83
N GLY A 83 -9.50 -12.81 20.52
CA GLY A 83 -8.39 -12.83 21.46
C GLY A 83 -7.07 -12.43 20.80
N SER A 84 -6.56 -13.21 19.85
CA SER A 84 -5.18 -13.08 19.36
C SER A 84 -5.02 -12.27 18.07
N SER A 85 -6.04 -12.20 17.21
CA SER A 85 -5.91 -11.59 15.87
C SER A 85 -5.86 -10.04 15.91
N LYS A 86 -6.51 -9.41 16.90
CA LYS A 86 -6.39 -7.96 17.11
C LYS A 86 -4.99 -7.58 17.58
N GLU A 87 -4.45 -8.30 18.56
CA GLU A 87 -3.09 -8.09 19.06
C GLU A 87 -2.05 -8.19 17.95
N VAL A 88 -2.10 -9.23 17.13
CA VAL A 88 -1.16 -9.38 16.00
C VAL A 88 -1.34 -8.24 14.98
N SER A 89 -2.58 -7.78 14.75
CA SER A 89 -2.83 -6.65 13.84
C SER A 89 -2.30 -5.33 14.41
N THR A 90 -2.47 -5.10 15.72
CA THR A 90 -1.92 -3.94 16.43
C THR A 90 -0.39 -3.97 16.42
N MET A 91 0.22 -5.12 16.72
CA MET A 91 1.67 -5.31 16.65
C MET A 91 2.21 -5.08 15.23
N LEU A 92 1.50 -5.52 14.19
CA LEU A 92 1.89 -5.26 12.80
C LEU A 92 1.79 -3.76 12.45
N PHE A 93 0.78 -3.06 12.97
CA PHE A 93 0.63 -1.62 12.82
C PHE A 93 1.78 -0.88 13.53
N GLU A 94 2.06 -1.22 14.78
CA GLU A 94 3.17 -0.67 15.56
C GLU A 94 4.53 -0.91 14.89
N CYS A 95 4.79 -2.13 14.41
CA CYS A 95 5.99 -2.44 13.64
C CYS A 95 6.10 -1.58 12.37
N THR A 96 4.97 -1.32 11.70
CA THR A 96 4.95 -0.47 10.51
C THR A 96 5.27 0.98 10.85
N GLU A 97 4.68 1.52 11.92
CA GLU A 97 4.98 2.88 12.40
C GLU A 97 6.45 3.01 12.82
N LEU A 98 6.99 2.03 13.55
CA LEU A 98 8.39 2.01 13.94
C LEU A 98 9.33 1.99 12.74
N ILE A 99 9.01 1.21 11.70
CA ILE A 99 9.79 1.21 10.45
C ILE A 99 9.76 2.59 9.80
N PHE A 100 8.59 3.24 9.74
CA PHE A 100 8.48 4.59 9.18
C PHE A 100 9.31 5.61 9.98
N GLN A 101 9.26 5.55 11.30
CA GLN A 101 10.05 6.42 12.16
C GLN A 101 11.55 6.21 11.94
N LEU A 102 12.01 4.96 11.93
CA LEU A 102 13.41 4.63 11.65
C LEU A 102 13.86 5.11 10.27
N GLN A 103 13.01 4.97 9.24
CA GLN A 103 13.31 5.46 7.90
C GLN A 103 13.45 6.98 7.87
N ASN A 104 12.57 7.71 8.54
CA ASN A 104 12.67 9.17 8.63
C ASN A 104 13.95 9.60 9.36
N THR A 105 14.28 8.97 10.49
CA THR A 105 15.52 9.23 11.22
C THR A 105 16.76 8.99 10.35
N VAL A 106 16.79 7.91 9.57
CA VAL A 106 17.91 7.63 8.65
C VAL A 106 18.03 8.70 7.55
N ILE A 107 16.90 9.19 7.04
CA ILE A 107 16.88 10.29 6.04
C ILE A 107 17.45 11.56 6.66
N ASP A 108 17.04 11.92 7.87
CA ASP A 108 17.52 13.12 8.57
C ASP A 108 19.02 13.01 8.87
N MET A 109 19.48 11.86 9.37
CA MET A 109 20.91 11.60 9.58
C MET A 109 21.72 11.71 8.27
N SER A 110 21.15 11.23 7.16
CA SER A 110 21.81 11.31 5.85
C SER A 110 21.95 12.76 5.40
N ARG A 111 20.96 13.62 5.70
CA ARG A 111 21.04 15.07 5.43
C ARG A 111 22.15 15.71 6.26
N GLU A 112 22.18 15.46 7.57
CA GLU A 112 23.21 16.00 8.47
C GLU A 112 24.63 15.58 8.03
N LEU A 113 24.81 14.30 7.64
CA LEU A 113 26.08 13.82 7.10
C LEU A 113 26.52 14.56 5.83
N VAL A 114 25.58 14.90 4.95
CA VAL A 114 25.89 15.69 3.76
C VAL A 114 26.35 17.09 4.15
N GLU A 115 25.68 17.74 5.10
CA GLU A 115 26.07 19.07 5.59
C GLU A 115 27.47 19.06 6.22
N VAL A 116 27.78 18.04 7.05
CA VAL A 116 29.11 17.87 7.64
C VAL A 116 30.17 17.66 6.56
N ASN A 117 29.89 16.83 5.54
CA ASN A 117 30.81 16.62 4.43
C ASN A 117 31.08 17.92 3.65
N GLN A 118 30.05 18.73 3.39
CA GLN A 118 30.22 20.02 2.72
C GLN A 118 31.06 21.00 3.55
N LEU A 119 30.89 20.97 4.87
CA LEU A 119 31.65 21.81 5.79
C LEU A 119 33.12 21.36 5.84
N LEU A 120 33.39 20.05 5.87
CA LEU A 120 34.74 19.48 5.76
C LEU A 120 35.42 19.85 4.43
N ASP A 121 34.70 19.76 3.31
CA ASP A 121 35.22 20.18 2.01
C ASP A 121 35.57 21.67 1.97
N SER A 122 34.75 22.50 2.62
CA SER A 122 35.01 23.94 2.73
C SER A 122 36.27 24.23 3.55
N ILE A 123 36.45 23.55 4.69
CA ILE A 123 37.67 23.64 5.50
C ILE A 123 38.89 23.17 4.71
N ARG A 124 38.78 22.04 4.01
CA ARG A 124 39.87 21.48 3.21
C ARG A 124 40.28 22.41 2.07
N LYS A 125 39.33 23.07 1.41
CA LYS A 125 39.61 24.09 0.39
C LYS A 125 40.33 25.30 0.97
N ASN A 126 39.91 25.78 2.15
CA ASN A 126 40.54 26.92 2.81
C ASN A 126 41.96 26.61 3.35
N LEU A 127 42.24 25.37 3.73
CA LEU A 127 43.57 24.93 4.19
C LEU A 127 44.59 24.70 3.05
N ASN A 128 44.10 24.42 1.84
CA ASN A 128 44.93 24.16 0.65
C ASN A 128 45.10 25.41 -0.25
N GLN A 129 44.63 26.58 0.20
CA GLN A 129 44.93 27.90 -0.36
C GLN A 129 46.08 28.55 0.41
#